data_AF-A0AAD4UMY8-F1
#
_entry.id   AF-A0AAD4UMY8-F1
#
_cell.length_a   1.000
_cell.length_b   1.000
_cell.length_c   1.000
_cell.angle_alpha   90.00
_cell.angle_beta   90.00
_cell.angle_gamma   90.00
#
_symmetry.space_group_name_H-M   'P 1'
#
loop_
_entity.id
_entity.type
_entity.pdbx_description
1 polymer ?
#
loop_
_entity_poly.entity_id
_entity_poly.type
_entity_poly.pdbx_seq_one_letter_code
_entity_poly.pdbx_strand_id
1 'polypeptide(L)'
;MADLAFPLATKLIEKLGSITSEQICLAWGVKADLKKLQRTMSIIKDVLLDAEQKQEHNQQIRSWLRQLKDVFLDAEDLLCNSQLSTI
;
A
#
# COMPACT_ATOMS: atom_id res chain seq x y z
N MET A 1 20.45 23.40 40.48
CA MET A 1 19.05 23.83 40.26
C MET A 1 18.46 22.96 39.16
N ALA A 2 17.79 21.88 39.55
CA ALA A 2 17.09 20.99 38.63
C ALA A 2 15.71 21.59 38.33
N ASP A 3 15.65 22.70 37.60
CA ASP A 3 14.47 23.57 37.68
C ASP A 3 13.78 23.89 36.34
N LEU A 4 13.92 23.01 35.33
CA LEU A 4 13.04 23.07 34.15
C LEU A 4 13.01 21.78 33.35
N ALA A 5 14.10 21.00 33.39
CA ALA A 5 14.22 19.77 32.61
C ALA A 5 13.19 18.71 32.98
N PHE A 6 12.95 18.49 34.28
CA PHE A 6 12.00 17.49 34.75
C PHE A 6 10.53 17.88 34.47
N PRO A 7 10.08 19.13 34.74
CA PRO A 7 8.75 19.59 34.34
C PRO A 7 8.52 19.55 32.82
N LEU A 8 9.53 19.92 32.01
CA LEU A 8 9.44 19.86 30.55
C LEU A 8 9.38 18.43 30.02
N ALA A 9 10.20 17.53 30.57
CA ALA A 9 10.15 16.10 30.23
C ALA A 9 8.79 15.49 30.58
N THR A 10 8.25 15.80 31.76
CA THR A 10 6.93 15.34 32.19
C THR A 10 5.83 15.85 31.25
N LYS A 11 5.84 17.14 30.93
CA LYS A 11 4.89 17.76 30.00
C LYS A 11 5.00 17.21 28.57
N LEU A 12 6.21 16.88 28.13
CA LEU A 12 6.44 16.21 26.84
C LEU A 12 5.94 14.78 26.84
N ILE A 13 6.16 14.03 27.91
CA ILE A 13 5.65 12.65 28.07
C ILE A 13 4.12 12.64 28.14
N GLU A 14 3.51 13.57 28.87
CA GLU A 14 2.04 13.75 28.89
C GLU A 14 1.51 14.19 27.52
N LYS A 15 2.24 15.04 26.79
CA LYS A 15 1.86 15.47 25.44
C LYS A 15 2.02 14.34 24.40
N LEU A 16 3.05 13.50 24.53
CA LEU A 16 3.26 12.30 23.72
C LEU A 16 2.28 11.18 24.09
N GLY A 17 1.87 11.10 25.36
CA GLY A 17 0.84 10.18 25.84
C GLY A 17 -0.59 10.63 25.50
N SER A 18 -0.81 11.93 25.29
CA SER A 18 -2.10 12.51 24.86
C SER A 18 -2.25 12.66 23.35
N ILE A 19 -1.15 12.56 22.57
CA ILE A 19 -1.25 12.04 21.20
C ILE A 19 -1.75 10.61 21.38
N THR A 20 -3.06 10.45 21.27
CA THR A 20 -3.77 9.20 21.54
C THR A 20 -2.92 8.03 21.03
N SER A 21 -2.61 7.08 21.90
CA SER A 21 -1.96 5.82 21.52
C SER A 21 -2.61 5.22 20.28
N GLU A 22 -3.91 5.43 20.13
CA GLU A 22 -4.71 5.14 18.95
C GLU A 22 -4.17 5.76 17.65
N GLN A 23 -3.89 7.07 17.57
CA GLN A 23 -3.29 7.70 16.37
C GLN A 23 -1.91 7.12 16.02
N ILE A 24 -1.08 6.82 17.03
CA ILE A 24 0.24 6.20 16.82
C ILE A 24 0.09 4.74 16.40
N CYS A 25 -0.83 3.98 17.01
CA CYS A 25 -1.15 2.60 16.68
C CYS A 25 -1.78 2.50 15.28
N LEU A 26 -2.66 3.42 14.91
CA LEU A 26 -3.26 3.56 13.58
C LEU A 26 -2.17 3.87 12.55
N ALA A 27 -1.31 4.86 12.80
CA ALA A 27 -0.19 5.17 11.91
C ALA A 27 0.78 3.98 11.76
N TRP A 28 1.01 3.22 12.83
CA TRP A 28 1.84 2.01 12.79
C TRP A 28 1.17 0.86 12.04
N GLY A 29 -0.14 0.67 12.21
CA GLY A 29 -0.96 -0.29 11.48
C GLY A 29 -0.93 0.01 9.98
N VAL A 30 -1.22 1.25 9.59
CA VAL A 30 -1.13 1.73 8.20
C VAL A 30 0.27 1.54 7.63
N LYS A 31 1.34 1.79 8.40
CA LYS A 31 2.72 1.55 7.96
C LYS A 31 3.02 0.06 7.77
N ALA A 32 2.48 -0.81 8.63
CA ALA A 32 2.64 -2.26 8.51
C ALA A 32 1.89 -2.79 7.28
N ASP A 33 0.67 -2.32 7.06
CA ASP A 33 -0.16 -2.67 5.91
C ASP A 33 0.46 -2.17 4.60
N LEU A 34 0.98 -0.94 4.56
CA LEU A 34 1.70 -0.42 3.40
C LEU A 34 2.95 -1.25 3.07
N LYS A 35 3.72 -1.67 4.08
CA LYS A 35 4.86 -2.59 3.88
C LYS A 35 4.42 -3.94 3.35
N LYS A 36 3.30 -4.49 3.84
CA LYS A 36 2.74 -5.76 3.36
C LYS A 36 2.28 -5.64 1.92
N LEU A 37 1.61 -4.53 1.57
CA LEU A 37 1.19 -4.23 0.21
C LEU A 37 2.40 -4.09 -0.72
N GLN A 38 3.44 -3.35 -0.31
CA GLN A 38 4.67 -3.19 -1.08
C GLN A 38 5.37 -4.54 -1.35
N ARG A 39 5.44 -5.44 -0.36
CA ARG A 39 5.98 -6.79 -0.55
C ARG A 39 5.14 -7.60 -1.54
N THR A 40 3.82 -7.54 -1.41
CA THR A 40 2.89 -8.25 -2.31
C THR A 40 3.04 -7.76 -3.75
N MET A 41 3.13 -6.45 -3.94
CA MET A 41 3.36 -5.84 -5.26
C MET A 41 4.73 -6.22 -5.84
N SER A 42 5.77 -6.34 -5.01
CA SER A 42 7.07 -6.84 -5.46
C SER A 42 6.99 -8.29 -5.96
N ILE A 43 6.29 -9.16 -5.22
CA ILE A 43 6.10 -10.56 -5.63
C ILE A 43 5.34 -10.63 -6.95
N ILE A 44 4.25 -9.87 -7.10
CA ILE A 44 3.47 -9.82 -8.33
C ILE A 44 4.35 -9.34 -9.50
N LYS A 45 5.17 -8.31 -9.29
CA LYS A 45 6.11 -7.82 -10.30
C LYS A 45 7.09 -8.91 -10.73
N ASP A 46 7.70 -9.62 -9.78
CA ASP A 46 8.66 -10.68 -10.09
C ASP A 46 8.00 -11.82 -10.87
N VAL A 47 6.79 -12.24 -10.47
CA VAL A 47 5.99 -13.26 -11.17
C VAL A 47 5.63 -12.82 -12.59
N LEU A 48 5.26 -11.55 -12.78
CA LEU A 48 4.93 -11.00 -14.09
C LEU A 48 6.16 -10.93 -15.01
N LEU A 49 7.32 -10.50 -14.49
CA LEU A 49 8.58 -10.49 -15.26
C LEU A 49 8.96 -11.91 -15.72
N ASP A 50 8.85 -12.89 -14.82
CA ASP A 50 9.08 -14.29 -15.14
C ASP A 50 8.10 -14.82 -16.19
N ALA A 51 6.82 -14.45 -16.09
CA ALA A 51 5.80 -14.84 -17.04
C ALA A 51 6.03 -14.20 -18.42
N GLU A 52 6.42 -12.93 -18.47
CA GLU A 52 6.69 -12.22 -19.72
C GLU A 52 7.88 -12.81 -20.49
N GLN A 53 8.94 -13.24 -19.79
CA GLN A 53 10.06 -13.95 -20.42
C GLN A 53 9.65 -15.33 -20.94
N LYS A 54 8.82 -16.06 -20.19
CA LYS A 54 8.41 -17.43 -20.56
C LYS A 54 7.32 -17.47 -21.63
N GLN A 55 6.61 -16.36 -21.89
CA GLN A 55 5.49 -16.33 -22.82
C GLN A 55 5.89 -16.61 -24.29
N GLU A 56 7.14 -16.29 -24.67
CA GLU A 56 7.63 -16.47 -26.04
C GLU A 56 7.61 -17.94 -26.45
N HIS A 57 7.83 -18.84 -25.48
CA HIS A 57 7.95 -20.28 -25.71
C HIS A 57 6.82 -21.08 -25.05
N ASN A 58 5.85 -20.42 -24.40
CA ASN A 58 4.74 -21.07 -23.71
C ASN A 58 3.39 -20.40 -24.01
N GLN A 59 2.61 -21.04 -24.90
CA GLN A 59 1.29 -20.57 -25.34
C GLN A 59 0.27 -20.45 -24.20
N GLN A 60 0.36 -21.29 -23.17
CA GLN A 60 -0.54 -21.23 -22.01
C GLN A 60 -0.26 -19.98 -21.17
N ILE A 61 1.01 -19.66 -20.93
CA ILE A 61 1.42 -18.43 -20.22
C ILE A 61 1.00 -17.19 -21.01
N ARG A 62 1.18 -17.22 -22.34
CA ARG A 62 0.74 -16.12 -23.22
C ARG A 62 -0.78 -15.90 -23.17
N SER A 63 -1.57 -16.97 -23.15
CA SER A 63 -3.03 -16.88 -22.99
C SER A 63 -3.42 -16.32 -21.62
N TRP A 64 -2.76 -16.76 -20.56
CA TRP A 64 -3.00 -16.27 -19.20
C TRP A 64 -2.67 -14.78 -19.05
N LEU A 65 -1.53 -14.32 -19.59
CA LEU A 65 -1.15 -12.91 -19.56
C LEU A 65 -2.11 -12.02 -20.35
N ARG A 66 -2.70 -12.53 -21.44
CA ARG A 66 -3.72 -11.79 -22.21
C ARG A 66 -5.00 -11.61 -21.38
N GLN A 67 -5.52 -12.68 -20.78
CA GLN A 67 -6.72 -12.60 -19.93
C GLN A 67 -6.51 -11.68 -18.71
N LEU A 68 -5.30 -11.71 -18.13
CA LEU A 68 -4.97 -10.84 -17.00
C LEU A 68 -4.96 -9.36 -17.39
N LYS A 69 -4.48 -9.02 -18.60
CA LYS A 69 -4.53 -7.64 -19.13
C LYS A 69 -5.97 -7.16 -19.31
N ASP A 70 -6.84 -8.01 -19.84
CA ASP A 70 -8.25 -7.67 -20.03
C ASP A 70 -8.92 -7.35 -18.69
N VAL A 71 -8.66 -8.14 -17.64
CA VAL A 71 -9.19 -7.89 -16.28
C VAL A 71 -8.68 -6.57 -15.68
N PHE A 72 -7.42 -6.20 -15.92
CA PHE A 72 -6.89 -4.91 -15.47
C PHE A 72 -7.51 -3.73 -16.21
N LEU A 73 -7.75 -3.86 -17.52
CA LEU A 73 -8.43 -2.85 -18.31
C LEU A 73 -9.88 -2.66 -17.86
N ASP A 74 -10.61 -3.74 -17.59
CA ASP A 74 -11.97 -3.67 -17.03
C ASP A 74 -11.99 -2.96 -15.66
N ALA A 75 -10.98 -3.20 -14.82
CA ALA A 75 -10.85 -2.52 -13.54
C ALA A 75 -10.52 -1.03 -13.69
N GLU A 76 -9.66 -0.66 -14.63
CA GLU A 76 -9.38 0.75 -14.96
C GLU A 76 -10.61 1.47 -15.52
N ASP A 77 -11.38 0.82 -16.39
CA ASP A 77 -12.62 1.38 -16.96
C ASP A 77 -13.68 1.62 -15.89
N LEU A 78 -13.83 0.70 -14.92
CA LEU A 78 -14.71 0.90 -13.76
C LEU A 78 -14.26 2.07 -12.88
N LEU A 79 -12.94 2.25 -12.72
CA LEU A 79 -12.39 3.37 -11.95
C LEU A 79 -12.52 4.71 -12.71
N CYS A 80 -12.37 4.71 -14.03
CA CYS A 80 -12.45 5.90 -14.89
C CYS A 80 -13.92 6.34 -15.10
N ASN A 81 -14.87 5.40 -15.17
CA ASN A 81 -16.30 5.71 -15.30
C ASN A 81 -16.98 6.21 -14.02
N SER A 82 -16.24 6.42 -12.93
CA SER A 82 -16.76 7.08 -11.72
C SER A 82 -16.82 8.62 -11.82
N GLN A 83 -16.40 9.22 -12.95
CA GLN A 83 -16.31 10.69 -13.11
C GLN A 83 -17.13 11.31 -14.26
N LEU A 84 -18.13 10.63 -14.84
CA LEU A 84 -18.93 11.20 -15.95
C LEU A 84 -20.45 11.27 -15.70
N SER A 85 -20.91 11.31 -14.44
CA SER A 85 -22.28 11.73 -14.12
C SER A 85 -22.30 12.81 -13.03
N THR A 86 -21.77 13.98 -13.36
CA THR A 86 -22.25 15.25 -12.80
C THR A 86 -22.16 16.28 -13.92
N ILE A 87 -23.07 16.15 -14.89
CA ILE A 87 -23.62 17.29 -15.61
C ILE A 87 -24.87 17.68 -14.84
#